data_AF-H3BEG0-F1
#
_entry.id   AF-H3BEG0-F1
#
_cell.length_a   1.000
_cell.length_b   1.000
_cell.length_c   1.000
_cell.angle_alpha   90.00
_cell.angle_beta   90.00
_cell.angle_gamma   90.00
#
_symmetry.space_group_name_H-M   'P 1'
#
loop_
_entity.id
_entity.type
_entity.pdbx_description
1 polymer ?
#
loop_
_entity_poly.entity_id
_entity_poly.type
_entity_poly.pdbx_seq_one_letter_code
_entity_poly.pdbx_strand_id
1 'polypeptide(L)'
;MTSRKRKLVSALKDDKGITKLHWNQQKQQVPLLVECAKEEQHEAPSTTSKYFCGGEDRSSRLGSEFFNQPCITLAKAFLGKILVRKLADGTELRGMIVETEAYLGGEDAASHSSGRKQTARNVAMFMKPGTMYVYQIYGIYFCMNVSSQGEGAAVLLRSLEPLQGLDTMRQLRSVRKKGNQKSCKDQGLCNGPSKLCQALDIDKSFDRRDLATDCEAWMEPGPSVITEEAIVSTARIGIGYAGEWAKKPLRFYIHGNRCVSVVDKLAQQNTR
;
A
#
# COMPACT_ATOMS: atom_id res chain seq x y z
N MET A 1 -26.42 22.56 -42.52
CA MET A 1 -27.02 23.66 -41.70
C MET A 1 -26.01 24.79 -41.56
N THR A 2 -26.47 26.02 -41.27
CA THR A 2 -25.67 27.25 -41.40
C THR A 2 -24.68 27.49 -40.27
N SER A 3 -23.42 27.77 -40.62
CA SER A 3 -22.45 28.36 -39.70
C SER A 3 -22.58 29.89 -39.67
N ARG A 4 -22.63 30.50 -38.49
CA ARG A 4 -22.58 31.96 -38.29
C ARG A 4 -21.58 32.32 -37.17
N LYS A 5 -20.36 32.69 -37.57
CA LYS A 5 -19.45 33.46 -36.70
C LYS A 5 -19.82 34.95 -36.73
N ARG A 6 -19.81 35.60 -35.57
CA ARG A 6 -19.39 37.00 -35.26
C ARG A 6 -20.23 37.60 -34.13
N LYS A 7 -19.55 38.06 -33.07
CA LYS A 7 -19.68 39.44 -32.58
C LYS A 7 -18.40 39.81 -31.82
N LEU A 8 -17.96 41.05 -32.01
CA LEU A 8 -16.82 41.69 -31.38
C LEU A 8 -17.15 43.19 -31.42
N VAL A 9 -17.17 43.86 -30.27
CA VAL A 9 -17.52 45.29 -30.12
C VAL A 9 -16.60 45.90 -29.07
N SER A 10 -16.24 47.17 -29.23
CA SER A 10 -15.23 47.93 -28.46
C SER A 10 -15.80 49.24 -27.88
N ALA A 11 -14.94 50.21 -27.49
CA ALA A 11 -15.21 51.48 -26.78
C ALA A 11 -15.43 51.37 -25.24
N LEU A 12 -15.06 52.32 -24.36
CA LEU A 12 -14.15 53.51 -24.32
C LEU A 12 -13.73 53.68 -22.81
N LYS A 13 -12.62 54.32 -22.37
CA LYS A 13 -12.31 55.78 -22.19
C LYS A 13 -13.43 56.60 -21.50
N ASP A 14 -13.21 57.60 -20.63
CA ASP A 14 -12.07 58.30 -19.96
C ASP A 14 -12.70 59.06 -18.73
N ASP A 15 -12.06 59.65 -17.69
CA ASP A 15 -10.72 59.63 -17.05
C ASP A 15 -10.76 60.49 -15.73
N LYS A 16 -9.83 60.30 -14.76
CA LYS A 16 -9.50 61.10 -13.54
C LYS A 16 -10.50 61.28 -12.36
N GLY A 17 -9.93 61.34 -11.14
CA GLY A 17 -10.56 61.89 -9.92
C GLY A 17 -9.79 61.55 -8.61
N ILE A 18 -9.11 62.52 -7.98
CA ILE A 18 -8.35 62.33 -6.72
C ILE A 18 -8.71 63.39 -5.69
N THR A 19 -9.00 62.98 -4.44
CA THR A 19 -8.72 63.78 -3.22
C THR A 19 -8.42 62.86 -2.03
N LYS A 20 -7.41 63.22 -1.23
CA LYS A 20 -7.21 62.73 0.14
C LYS A 20 -7.79 63.73 1.13
N LEU A 21 -8.20 63.27 2.31
CA LEU A 21 -8.32 64.13 3.50
C LEU A 21 -7.47 63.56 4.65
N HIS A 22 -6.78 64.45 5.35
CA HIS A 22 -6.06 64.22 6.60
C HIS A 22 -6.84 64.88 7.74
N TRP A 23 -6.79 64.31 8.94
CA TRP A 23 -6.79 65.07 10.20
C TRP A 23 -5.88 64.35 11.21
N ASN A 24 -5.44 65.07 12.24
CA ASN A 24 -4.35 64.71 13.16
C ASN A 24 -4.58 65.43 14.52
N GLN A 25 -3.72 65.19 15.52
CA GLN A 25 -3.74 65.72 16.91
C GLN A 25 -4.72 64.97 17.85
N GLN A 26 -4.47 64.83 19.17
CA GLN A 26 -3.27 65.13 19.98
C GLN A 26 -3.16 64.20 21.22
N LYS A 27 -2.11 64.39 22.05
CA LYS A 27 -1.79 63.56 23.24
C LYS A 27 -2.64 63.91 24.47
N GLN A 28 -2.84 62.93 25.37
CA GLN A 28 -2.89 63.14 26.83
C GLN A 28 -2.41 61.88 27.59
N GLN A 29 -2.22 61.97 28.90
CA GLN A 29 -1.54 60.96 29.73
C GLN A 29 -2.14 60.90 31.16
N VAL A 30 -1.88 59.76 31.84
CA VAL A 30 -1.91 59.40 33.29
C VAL A 30 -3.23 58.90 33.93
N PRO A 31 -3.21 58.09 35.02
CA PRO A 31 -2.20 57.15 35.56
C PRO A 31 -2.79 55.72 35.87
N LEU A 32 -2.13 54.97 36.76
CA LEU A 32 -2.47 53.61 37.24
C LEU A 32 -3.86 53.49 37.92
N LEU A 33 -4.39 52.26 37.91
CA LEU A 33 -4.81 51.57 39.14
C LEU A 33 -4.59 50.05 39.02
N VAL A 34 -4.60 49.34 40.15
CA VAL A 34 -4.33 47.90 40.29
C VAL A 34 -5.56 47.22 40.86
N GLU A 35 -5.95 46.07 40.32
CA GLU A 35 -6.71 45.09 41.10
C GLU A 35 -6.48 43.65 40.61
N CYS A 36 -6.28 42.73 41.55
CA CYS A 36 -6.16 41.30 41.28
C CYS A 36 -7.48 40.61 41.66
N ALA A 37 -8.24 40.16 40.66
CA ALA A 37 -9.35 39.23 40.85
C ALA A 37 -8.99 37.86 40.27
N LYS A 38 -9.40 36.79 40.96
CA LYS A 38 -9.33 35.41 40.47
C LYS A 38 -10.62 35.10 39.74
N GLU A 39 -10.57 34.33 38.67
CA GLU A 39 -11.76 33.67 38.12
C GLU A 39 -11.42 32.24 37.66
N GLU A 40 -12.39 31.36 37.74
CA GLU A 40 -12.18 29.91 37.81
C GLU A 40 -12.42 29.21 36.46
N GLN A 41 -11.84 28.02 36.30
CA GLN A 41 -11.93 27.26 35.05
C GLN A 41 -13.30 26.61 34.89
N HIS A 42 -14.06 27.05 33.88
CA HIS A 42 -15.22 26.32 33.36
C HIS A 42 -14.96 25.83 31.94
N GLU A 43 -14.81 24.51 31.78
CA GLU A 43 -14.75 23.88 30.46
C GLU A 43 -16.11 23.93 29.76
N ALA A 44 -16.10 24.24 28.45
CA ALA A 44 -17.25 24.10 27.58
C ALA A 44 -17.09 22.82 26.72
N PRO A 45 -18.11 21.95 26.63
CA PRO A 45 -17.99 20.68 25.90
C PRO A 45 -17.89 20.91 24.39
N SER A 46 -16.82 20.42 23.76
CA SER A 46 -16.58 20.55 22.33
C SER A 46 -17.46 19.59 21.51
N THR A 47 -18.42 20.15 20.77
CA THR A 47 -19.36 19.36 19.96
C THR A 47 -18.71 18.88 18.66
N THR A 48 -18.04 17.73 18.70
CA THR A 48 -17.39 17.14 17.51
C THR A 48 -18.39 16.79 16.41
N SER A 49 -18.16 17.32 15.20
CA SER A 49 -19.02 17.07 14.04
C SER A 49 -18.89 15.64 13.51
N LYS A 50 -20.03 14.98 13.26
CA LYS A 50 -20.11 13.63 12.63
C LYS A 50 -19.50 13.52 11.23
N TYR A 51 -19.02 14.62 10.64
CA TYR A 51 -18.30 14.64 9.36
C TYR A 51 -16.78 14.76 9.53
N PHE A 52 -16.29 14.97 10.76
CA PHE A 52 -14.87 14.88 11.11
C PHE A 52 -14.57 13.50 11.68
N CYS A 53 -14.09 12.60 10.83
CA CYS A 53 -13.29 11.47 11.30
C CYS A 53 -11.91 11.98 11.74
N GLY A 54 -11.87 12.62 12.91
CA GLY A 54 -10.67 12.56 13.74
C GLY A 54 -10.33 11.07 13.96
N GLY A 55 -9.07 10.67 13.93
CA GLY A 55 -7.87 11.48 14.13
C GLY A 55 -6.88 10.77 15.06
N GLU A 56 -7.27 9.60 15.57
CA GLU A 56 -6.50 8.78 16.49
C GLU A 56 -5.67 7.76 15.70
N ASP A 57 -4.36 7.87 15.90
CA ASP A 57 -3.24 7.08 15.44
C ASP A 57 -3.26 6.43 14.03
N ARG A 58 -2.73 7.17 13.03
CA ARG A 58 -2.25 6.59 11.76
C ARG A 58 -0.75 6.23 11.78
N SER A 59 -0.09 6.30 12.95
CA SER A 59 1.38 6.33 13.09
C SER A 59 2.12 5.19 12.39
N SER A 60 1.57 3.97 12.40
CA SER A 60 2.24 2.79 11.85
C SER A 60 2.13 2.61 10.33
N ARG A 61 1.39 3.43 9.56
CA ARG A 61 1.21 3.16 8.12
C ARG A 61 2.42 3.59 7.27
N LEU A 62 2.88 2.71 6.38
CA LEU A 62 3.83 3.03 5.31
C LEU A 62 3.17 3.88 4.21
N GLY A 63 3.69 5.09 3.98
CA GLY A 63 3.18 6.05 2.98
C GLY A 63 3.70 5.83 1.54
N SER A 64 3.31 6.71 0.62
CA SER A 64 3.65 6.64 -0.82
C SER A 64 5.14 6.46 -1.10
N GLU A 65 5.99 7.19 -0.39
CA GLU A 65 7.44 7.20 -0.63
C GLU A 65 8.10 5.84 -0.32
N PHE A 66 7.51 5.03 0.55
CA PHE A 66 7.98 3.67 0.77
C PHE A 66 7.77 2.79 -0.48
N PHE A 67 6.69 2.99 -1.23
CA PHE A 67 6.40 2.22 -2.43
C PHE A 67 7.11 2.74 -3.69
N ASN A 68 7.50 4.02 -3.69
CA ASN A 68 8.15 4.72 -4.81
C ASN A 68 9.64 4.34 -4.96
N GLN A 69 9.93 3.04 -5.03
CA GLN A 69 11.29 2.47 -5.12
C GLN A 69 11.42 1.49 -6.30
N PRO A 70 12.63 1.29 -6.86
CA PRO A 70 12.88 0.30 -7.91
C PRO A 70 12.42 -1.09 -7.51
N CYS A 71 11.87 -1.86 -8.45
CA CYS A 71 11.15 -3.10 -8.14
C CYS A 71 11.92 -4.15 -7.31
N ILE A 72 13.24 -4.27 -7.48
CA ILE A 72 14.07 -5.19 -6.69
C ILE A 72 14.24 -4.66 -5.26
N THR A 73 14.57 -3.37 -5.11
CA THR A 73 14.68 -2.69 -3.83
C THR A 73 13.39 -2.79 -3.04
N LEU A 74 12.23 -2.55 -3.69
CA LEU A 74 10.93 -2.68 -3.04
C LEU A 74 10.63 -4.13 -2.63
N ALA A 75 10.95 -5.11 -3.48
CA ALA A 75 10.71 -6.53 -3.17
C ALA A 75 11.49 -7.01 -1.95
N LYS A 76 12.72 -6.52 -1.75
CA LYS A 76 13.50 -6.74 -0.53
C LYS A 76 12.95 -5.92 0.65
N ALA A 77 12.67 -4.64 0.46
CA ALA A 77 12.19 -3.73 1.51
C ALA A 77 10.82 -4.12 2.09
N PHE A 78 10.01 -4.90 1.35
CA PHE A 78 8.80 -5.55 1.86
C PHE A 78 9.07 -6.65 2.90
N LEU A 79 10.22 -7.32 2.89
CA LEU A 79 10.51 -8.39 3.85
C LEU A 79 10.56 -7.82 5.28
N GLY A 80 9.90 -8.52 6.20
CA GLY A 80 9.71 -8.09 7.58
C GLY A 80 8.58 -7.08 7.80
N LYS A 81 8.03 -6.43 6.75
CA LYS A 81 6.89 -5.50 6.91
C LYS A 81 5.61 -6.27 7.18
N ILE A 82 4.68 -5.67 7.92
CA ILE A 82 3.41 -6.30 8.29
C ILE A 82 2.36 -5.87 7.27
N LEU A 83 1.76 -6.84 6.56
CA LEU A 83 0.54 -6.63 5.81
C LEU A 83 -0.65 -6.77 6.77
N VAL A 84 -1.52 -5.76 6.78
CA VAL A 84 -2.72 -5.70 7.61
C VAL A 84 -3.96 -5.68 6.73
N ARG A 85 -5.00 -6.40 7.15
CA ARG A 85 -6.33 -6.43 6.54
C ARG A 85 -7.38 -6.20 7.64
N LYS A 86 -8.27 -5.24 7.45
CA LYS A 86 -9.41 -4.97 8.35
C LYS A 86 -10.72 -5.42 7.73
N LEU A 87 -11.33 -6.46 8.31
CA LEU A 87 -12.60 -7.02 7.87
C LEU A 87 -13.79 -6.10 8.25
N ALA A 88 -14.96 -6.36 7.66
CA ALA A 88 -16.16 -5.52 7.80
C ALA A 88 -16.79 -5.54 9.21
N ASP A 89 -16.48 -6.53 10.03
CA ASP A 89 -16.79 -6.61 11.47
C ASP A 89 -15.81 -5.80 12.35
N GLY A 90 -14.76 -5.22 11.74
CA GLY A 90 -13.67 -4.54 12.41
C GLY A 90 -12.46 -5.42 12.74
N THR A 91 -12.53 -6.75 12.53
CA THR A 91 -11.45 -7.70 12.84
C THR A 91 -10.21 -7.42 11.99
N GLU A 92 -9.05 -7.20 12.65
CA GLU A 92 -7.77 -7.07 11.97
C GLU A 92 -7.00 -8.39 11.89
N LEU A 93 -6.64 -8.76 10.66
CA LEU A 93 -5.75 -9.87 10.33
C LEU A 93 -4.38 -9.29 9.98
N ARG A 94 -3.32 -9.82 10.59
CA ARG A 94 -1.94 -9.29 10.44
C ARG A 94 -0.98 -10.41 10.08
N GLY A 95 -0.08 -10.16 9.12
CA GLY A 95 0.97 -11.11 8.75
C GLY A 95 2.23 -10.41 8.25
N MET A 96 3.38 -10.80 8.81
CA MET A 96 4.70 -10.32 8.37
C MET A 96 5.06 -10.92 7.02
N ILE A 97 5.48 -10.12 6.04
CA ILE A 97 5.88 -10.60 4.71
C ILE A 97 7.24 -11.29 4.81
N VAL A 98 7.31 -12.57 4.39
CA VAL A 98 8.52 -13.39 4.48
C VAL A 98 9.04 -13.90 3.13
N GLU A 99 8.25 -13.76 2.06
CA GLU A 99 8.65 -14.11 0.68
C GLU A 99 7.98 -13.20 -0.36
N THR A 100 8.76 -12.70 -1.31
CA THR A 100 8.33 -11.83 -2.42
C THR A 100 8.99 -12.23 -3.75
N GLU A 101 8.40 -11.80 -4.88
CA GLU A 101 9.02 -11.86 -6.21
C GLU A 101 8.94 -10.51 -6.91
N ALA A 102 10.04 -10.07 -7.52
CA ALA A 102 10.05 -8.90 -8.40
C ALA A 102 9.70 -9.31 -9.83
N TYR A 103 8.80 -8.55 -10.46
CA TYR A 103 8.49 -8.60 -11.88
C TYR A 103 8.81 -7.23 -12.49
N LEU A 104 9.84 -7.16 -13.32
CA LEU A 104 10.49 -5.88 -13.66
C LEU A 104 9.77 -5.07 -14.76
N GLY A 105 8.70 -5.63 -15.33
CA GLY A 105 8.10 -5.11 -16.55
C GLY A 105 9.08 -5.14 -17.73
N GLY A 106 8.86 -4.28 -18.72
CA GLY A 106 9.77 -4.12 -19.86
C GLY A 106 10.12 -5.45 -20.56
N GLU A 107 11.36 -5.89 -20.41
CA GLU A 107 11.92 -7.10 -21.03
C GLU A 107 11.60 -8.40 -20.27
N ASP A 108 11.04 -8.33 -19.06
CA ASP A 108 10.86 -9.50 -18.19
C ASP A 108 9.84 -10.48 -18.77
N ALA A 109 10.32 -11.56 -19.39
CA ALA A 109 9.49 -12.56 -20.06
C ALA A 109 8.56 -13.35 -19.12
N ALA A 110 8.73 -13.24 -17.79
CA ALA A 110 7.82 -13.80 -16.81
C ALA A 110 6.73 -12.82 -16.36
N SER A 111 6.83 -11.54 -16.72
CA SER A 111 5.89 -10.51 -16.30
C SER A 111 4.65 -10.46 -17.19
N HIS A 112 3.48 -10.21 -16.58
CA HIS A 112 2.25 -9.87 -17.31
C HIS A 112 2.39 -8.62 -18.19
N SER A 113 3.37 -7.75 -17.90
CA SER A 113 3.68 -6.50 -18.62
C SER A 113 4.84 -6.64 -19.63
N SER A 114 5.31 -7.86 -19.91
CA SER A 114 6.41 -8.12 -20.85
C SER A 114 6.17 -7.52 -22.24
N GLY A 115 7.21 -6.91 -22.83
CA GLY A 115 7.12 -6.11 -24.04
C GLY A 115 6.34 -4.79 -23.85
N ARG A 116 6.31 -4.25 -22.61
CA ARG A 116 5.45 -3.13 -22.17
C ARG A 116 3.95 -3.34 -22.45
N LYS A 117 3.48 -4.58 -22.55
CA LYS A 117 2.08 -4.89 -22.92
C LYS A 117 1.09 -4.48 -21.82
N GLN A 118 0.44 -3.34 -22.00
CA GLN A 118 -0.65 -2.89 -21.13
C GLN A 118 -2.01 -3.45 -21.59
N THR A 119 -2.84 -3.85 -20.65
CA THR A 119 -4.16 -4.47 -20.86
C THR A 119 -5.12 -4.06 -19.74
N ALA A 120 -6.44 -4.21 -19.94
CA ALA A 120 -7.43 -3.99 -18.87
C ALA A 120 -7.20 -4.89 -17.63
N ARG A 121 -6.52 -6.04 -17.78
CA ARG A 121 -6.16 -6.93 -16.67
C ARG A 121 -5.01 -6.37 -15.82
N ASN A 122 -3.91 -5.98 -16.45
CA ASN A 122 -2.64 -5.65 -15.77
C ASN A 122 -2.38 -4.14 -15.60
N VAL A 123 -3.34 -3.27 -15.98
CA VAL A 123 -3.22 -1.79 -15.88
C VAL A 123 -2.72 -1.29 -14.53
N ALA A 124 -3.05 -1.98 -13.42
CA ALA A 124 -2.57 -1.67 -12.08
C ALA A 124 -1.03 -1.69 -11.94
N MET A 125 -0.31 -2.48 -12.75
CA MET A 125 1.16 -2.47 -12.78
C MET A 125 1.75 -1.19 -13.41
N PHE A 126 0.94 -0.44 -14.15
CA PHE A 126 1.28 0.82 -14.83
C PHE A 126 0.63 2.04 -14.15
N MET A 127 0.00 1.84 -12.99
CA MET A 127 -0.49 2.92 -12.13
C MET A 127 0.65 3.39 -11.20
N LYS A 128 0.37 4.31 -10.27
CA LYS A 128 1.38 4.80 -9.32
C LYS A 128 1.90 3.66 -8.42
N PRO A 129 3.16 3.74 -7.94
CA PRO A 129 3.67 2.79 -6.95
C PRO A 129 2.77 2.75 -5.70
N GLY A 130 2.62 1.56 -5.10
CA GLY A 130 1.68 1.31 -4.00
C GLY A 130 0.29 0.84 -4.46
N THR A 131 -0.03 0.97 -5.75
CA THR A 131 -1.26 0.41 -6.33
C THR A 131 -1.24 -1.12 -6.28
N MET A 132 -2.28 -1.73 -5.72
CA MET A 132 -2.50 -3.18 -5.71
C MET A 132 -2.86 -3.69 -7.10
N TYR A 133 -2.13 -4.67 -7.62
CA TYR A 133 -2.53 -5.47 -8.79
C TYR A 133 -2.97 -6.85 -8.30
N VAL A 134 -4.28 -7.10 -8.28
CA VAL A 134 -4.87 -8.38 -7.84
C VAL A 134 -5.51 -9.07 -9.04
N TYR A 135 -5.03 -10.28 -9.36
CA TYR A 135 -5.50 -11.03 -10.52
C TYR A 135 -5.92 -12.45 -10.17
N GLN A 136 -6.87 -12.98 -10.95
CA GLN A 136 -7.33 -14.35 -10.86
C GLN A 136 -6.41 -15.30 -11.64
N ILE A 137 -6.12 -16.46 -11.06
CA ILE A 137 -5.27 -17.52 -11.63
C ILE A 137 -5.96 -18.88 -11.44
N TYR A 138 -5.83 -19.76 -12.43
CA TYR A 138 -6.49 -21.08 -12.48
C TYR A 138 -8.01 -21.06 -12.22
N GLY A 139 -8.68 -19.95 -12.55
CA GLY A 139 -10.14 -19.77 -12.41
C GLY A 139 -10.67 -19.61 -10.97
N ILE A 140 -9.92 -19.98 -9.93
CA ILE A 140 -10.45 -20.04 -8.54
C ILE A 140 -9.55 -19.38 -7.48
N TYR A 141 -8.33 -18.97 -7.85
CA TYR A 141 -7.35 -18.39 -6.94
C TYR A 141 -7.02 -16.95 -7.31
N PHE A 142 -6.50 -16.19 -6.34
CA PHE A 142 -5.95 -14.86 -6.57
C PHE A 142 -4.45 -14.81 -6.32
N CYS A 143 -3.79 -13.78 -6.86
CA CYS A 143 -2.44 -13.36 -6.49
C CYS A 143 -2.44 -11.84 -6.28
N MET A 144 -1.87 -11.38 -5.17
CA MET A 144 -1.74 -9.95 -4.83
C MET A 144 -0.32 -9.46 -5.12
N ASN A 145 -0.22 -8.41 -5.92
CA ASN A 145 1.02 -7.73 -6.25
C ASN A 145 0.87 -6.24 -5.91
N VAL A 146 1.99 -5.52 -5.78
CA VAL A 146 2.03 -4.08 -5.58
C VAL A 146 2.89 -3.44 -6.64
N SER A 147 2.38 -2.42 -7.34
CA SER A 147 3.13 -1.62 -8.29
C SER A 147 4.33 -0.95 -7.62
N SER A 148 5.46 -0.94 -8.32
CA SER A 148 6.73 -0.35 -7.90
C SER A 148 7.18 0.74 -8.87
N GLN A 149 8.33 1.37 -8.64
CA GLN A 149 8.89 2.32 -9.60
C GLN A 149 9.37 1.57 -10.87
N GLY A 150 8.72 1.87 -12.00
CA GLY A 150 9.03 1.33 -13.33
C GLY A 150 7.78 0.96 -14.13
N GLU A 151 7.79 1.19 -15.45
CA GLU A 151 6.61 0.93 -16.31
C GLU A 151 6.20 -0.56 -16.30
N GLY A 152 5.05 -0.85 -15.70
CA GLY A 152 4.55 -2.21 -15.60
C GLY A 152 5.31 -3.05 -14.57
N ALA A 153 6.10 -2.46 -13.68
CA ALA A 153 6.85 -3.18 -12.66
C ALA A 153 5.99 -3.42 -11.40
N ALA A 154 6.11 -4.60 -10.79
CA ALA A 154 5.38 -4.94 -9.56
C ALA A 154 6.06 -6.03 -8.73
N VAL A 155 5.81 -6.00 -7.43
CA VAL A 155 6.23 -7.02 -6.47
C VAL A 155 5.06 -7.95 -6.13
N LEU A 156 5.19 -9.25 -6.39
CA LEU A 156 4.25 -10.27 -5.93
C LEU A 156 4.50 -10.60 -4.45
N LEU A 157 3.44 -10.59 -3.63
CA LEU A 157 3.50 -11.14 -2.27
C LEU A 157 3.28 -12.66 -2.33
N ARG A 158 4.18 -13.43 -1.73
CA ARG A 158 4.16 -14.91 -1.83
C ARG A 158 3.98 -15.64 -0.53
N SER A 159 4.50 -15.12 0.57
CA SER A 159 4.23 -15.70 1.87
C SER A 159 4.22 -14.66 2.98
N LEU A 160 3.36 -14.90 3.95
CA LEU A 160 3.33 -14.21 5.23
C LEU A 160 3.57 -15.22 6.36
N GLU A 161 4.17 -14.75 7.44
CA GLU A 161 4.08 -15.36 8.77
C GLU A 161 2.86 -14.75 9.50
N PRO A 162 1.82 -15.54 9.84
CA PRO A 162 0.64 -15.03 10.54
C PRO A 162 0.97 -14.51 11.95
N LEU A 163 0.50 -13.31 12.27
CA LEU A 163 0.70 -12.67 13.57
C LEU A 163 -0.61 -12.50 14.36
N GLN A 164 -1.71 -12.14 13.68
CA GLN A 164 -3.01 -11.87 14.32
C GLN A 164 -4.16 -12.41 13.47
N GLY A 165 -5.23 -12.91 14.11
CA GLY A 165 -6.44 -13.39 13.44
C GLY A 165 -6.36 -14.81 12.88
N LEU A 166 -5.49 -15.66 13.46
CA LEU A 166 -5.17 -17.00 12.95
C LEU A 166 -6.40 -17.93 12.79
N ASP A 167 -7.40 -17.81 13.67
CA ASP A 167 -8.63 -18.60 13.57
C ASP A 167 -9.57 -18.12 12.46
N THR A 168 -9.67 -16.82 12.24
CA THR A 168 -10.36 -16.25 11.07
C THR A 168 -9.66 -16.66 9.78
N MET A 169 -8.32 -16.62 9.74
CA MET A 169 -7.53 -17.16 8.62
C MET A 169 -7.78 -18.65 8.39
N ARG A 170 -7.86 -19.47 9.45
CA ARG A 170 -8.25 -20.89 9.38
C ARG A 170 -9.63 -21.06 8.76
N GLN A 171 -10.61 -20.27 9.21
CA GLN A 171 -12.01 -20.36 8.75
C GLN A 171 -12.12 -19.99 7.27
N LEU A 172 -11.61 -18.83 6.87
CA LEU A 172 -11.62 -18.35 5.47
C LEU A 172 -10.97 -19.37 4.51
N ARG A 173 -9.87 -20.01 4.94
CA ARG A 173 -9.18 -21.05 4.16
C ARG A 173 -9.82 -22.44 4.23
N SER A 174 -10.78 -22.66 5.13
CA SER A 174 -11.53 -23.91 5.26
C SER A 174 -12.86 -23.86 4.49
N VAL A 175 -13.54 -22.71 4.46
CA VAL A 175 -14.80 -22.51 3.69
C VAL A 175 -14.64 -22.87 2.21
N ARG A 176 -13.45 -22.61 1.62
CA ARG A 176 -13.15 -22.94 0.21
C ARG A 176 -12.67 -24.40 0.00
N LYS A 177 -12.69 -25.27 1.02
CA LYS A 177 -12.35 -26.70 0.92
C LYS A 177 -13.58 -27.60 1.15
N LYS A 178 -13.87 -28.48 0.19
CA LYS A 178 -14.79 -29.61 0.41
C LYS A 178 -14.04 -30.82 0.97
N GLY A 179 -14.48 -31.33 2.12
CA GLY A 179 -14.07 -32.64 2.68
C GLY A 179 -13.17 -32.59 3.91
N ASN A 180 -13.11 -33.73 4.62
CA ASN A 180 -12.31 -33.93 5.84
C ASN A 180 -10.80 -33.85 5.55
N GLN A 181 -10.20 -32.66 5.68
CA GLN A 181 -8.75 -32.49 5.75
C GLN A 181 -8.28 -32.13 7.15
N LYS A 182 -7.14 -32.71 7.51
CA LYS A 182 -6.37 -32.45 8.74
C LYS A 182 -6.16 -30.94 8.94
N SER A 183 -6.27 -30.47 10.17
CA SER A 183 -6.18 -29.05 10.54
C SER A 183 -4.90 -28.40 9.99
N CYS A 184 -5.05 -27.20 9.44
CA CYS A 184 -3.92 -26.46 8.88
C CYS A 184 -3.11 -25.85 10.03
N LYS A 185 -1.84 -26.30 10.18
CA LYS A 185 -0.85 -25.64 11.04
C LYS A 185 -0.69 -24.18 10.60
N ASP A 186 -0.36 -23.29 11.54
CA ASP A 186 -0.29 -21.84 11.30
C ASP A 186 0.66 -21.47 10.14
N GLN A 187 1.83 -22.11 10.10
CA GLN A 187 2.82 -22.03 9.01
C GLN A 187 2.23 -22.34 7.61
N GLY A 188 1.15 -23.12 7.55
CA GLY A 188 0.45 -23.50 6.32
C GLY A 188 -0.65 -22.53 5.88
N LEU A 189 -1.00 -21.53 6.71
CA LEU A 189 -2.09 -20.59 6.43
C LEU A 189 -1.73 -19.64 5.28
N CYS A 190 -0.54 -19.05 5.30
CA CYS A 190 -0.14 -18.00 4.35
C CYS A 190 1.01 -18.39 3.41
N ASN A 191 1.52 -19.63 3.46
CA ASN A 191 2.70 -20.07 2.70
C ASN A 191 2.49 -20.32 1.19
N GLY A 192 2.02 -19.30 0.47
CA GLY A 192 1.86 -19.27 -0.98
C GLY A 192 0.98 -18.08 -1.42
N PRO A 193 1.19 -17.51 -2.62
CA PRO A 193 0.55 -16.25 -3.03
C PRO A 193 -0.99 -16.32 -3.01
N SER A 194 -1.57 -17.45 -3.41
CA SER A 194 -3.01 -17.67 -3.32
C SER A 194 -3.50 -18.11 -1.93
N LYS A 195 -2.60 -18.56 -1.05
CA LYS A 195 -2.93 -18.94 0.33
C LYS A 195 -3.10 -17.70 1.20
N LEU A 196 -2.17 -16.74 1.14
CA LEU A 196 -2.30 -15.47 1.85
C LEU A 196 -3.51 -14.66 1.37
N CYS A 197 -3.82 -14.66 0.07
CA CYS A 197 -5.04 -14.02 -0.44
C CYS A 197 -6.31 -14.65 0.15
N GLN A 198 -6.37 -15.98 0.31
CA GLN A 198 -7.50 -16.63 1.00
C GLN A 198 -7.51 -16.36 2.50
N ALA A 199 -6.36 -16.33 3.17
CA ALA A 199 -6.25 -16.10 4.61
C ALA A 199 -6.69 -14.69 5.01
N LEU A 200 -6.41 -13.70 4.16
CA LEU A 200 -6.76 -12.29 4.39
C LEU A 200 -8.07 -11.87 3.68
N ASP A 201 -8.83 -12.80 3.10
CA ASP A 201 -9.98 -12.53 2.22
C ASP A 201 -9.75 -11.34 1.26
N ILE A 202 -8.69 -11.48 0.45
CA ILE A 202 -8.31 -10.56 -0.62
C ILE A 202 -8.73 -11.20 -1.95
N ASP A 203 -9.59 -10.49 -2.66
CA ASP A 203 -10.19 -10.91 -3.92
C ASP A 203 -10.00 -9.85 -5.02
N LYS A 204 -10.72 -9.97 -6.14
CA LYS A 204 -10.60 -9.02 -7.26
C LYS A 204 -11.05 -7.59 -6.91
N SER A 205 -11.83 -7.36 -5.85
CA SER A 205 -12.26 -6.02 -5.43
C SER A 205 -11.11 -5.14 -4.92
N PHE A 206 -9.97 -5.75 -4.56
CA PHE A 206 -8.75 -5.04 -4.15
C PHE A 206 -7.86 -4.60 -5.32
N ASP A 207 -8.17 -4.98 -6.56
CA ASP A 207 -7.42 -4.51 -7.73
C ASP A 207 -7.54 -2.99 -7.93
N ARG A 208 -6.42 -2.34 -8.24
CA ARG A 208 -6.28 -0.89 -8.47
C ARG A 208 -6.51 -0.01 -7.24
N ARG A 209 -6.73 -0.59 -6.06
CA ARG A 209 -6.73 0.15 -4.78
C ARG A 209 -5.29 0.52 -4.37
N ASP A 210 -5.12 1.46 -3.45
CA ASP A 210 -3.82 2.01 -3.04
C ASP A 210 -3.49 1.69 -1.57
N LEU A 211 -2.44 0.91 -1.31
CA LEU A 211 -2.02 0.54 0.05
C LEU A 211 -1.64 1.75 0.92
N ALA A 212 -1.20 2.86 0.33
CA ALA A 212 -0.86 4.07 1.07
C ALA A 212 -2.10 4.75 1.67
N THR A 213 -3.31 4.49 1.16
CA THR A 213 -4.54 5.21 1.59
C THR A 213 -5.77 4.34 1.86
N ASP A 214 -5.82 3.08 1.41
CA ASP A 214 -6.99 2.19 1.55
C ASP A 214 -7.31 1.85 3.01
N CYS A 215 -8.59 1.81 3.38
CA CYS A 215 -9.06 1.61 4.75
C CYS A 215 -9.22 0.13 5.16
N GLU A 216 -9.16 -0.79 4.21
CA GLU A 216 -9.40 -2.23 4.38
C GLU A 216 -8.11 -3.07 4.29
N ALA A 217 -7.05 -2.56 3.66
CA ALA A 217 -5.72 -3.17 3.58
C ALA A 217 -4.58 -2.13 3.54
N TRP A 218 -3.50 -2.36 4.32
CA TRP A 218 -2.32 -1.49 4.36
C TRP A 218 -1.06 -2.23 4.81
N MET A 219 0.10 -1.57 4.75
CA MET A 219 1.35 -2.08 5.29
C MET A 219 1.90 -1.21 6.42
N GLU A 220 2.57 -1.85 7.38
CA GLU A 220 3.22 -1.23 8.54
C GLU A 220 4.71 -1.65 8.64
N PRO A 221 5.57 -0.87 9.32
CA PRO A 221 6.90 -1.32 9.71
C PRO A 221 6.91 -2.69 10.39
N GLY A 222 7.97 -3.44 10.14
CA GLY A 222 8.30 -4.64 10.93
C GLY A 222 8.91 -4.27 12.28
N PRO A 223 8.96 -5.22 13.24
CA PRO A 223 9.63 -5.01 14.53
C PRO A 223 11.16 -4.84 14.38
N SER A 224 11.74 -5.33 13.28
CA SER A 224 13.16 -5.23 12.97
C SER A 224 13.37 -4.91 11.48
N VAL A 225 14.52 -4.32 11.15
CA VAL A 225 15.03 -4.27 9.78
C VAL A 225 15.60 -5.65 9.43
N ILE A 226 15.21 -6.20 8.28
CA ILE A 226 15.86 -7.40 7.72
C ILE A 226 17.13 -6.94 7.00
N THR A 227 18.28 -7.46 7.40
CA THR A 227 19.57 -7.14 6.75
C THR A 227 19.75 -7.97 5.47
N GLU A 228 20.63 -7.54 4.56
CA GLU A 228 20.81 -8.22 3.27
C GLU A 228 21.35 -9.66 3.40
N GLU A 229 22.15 -9.92 4.44
CA GLU A 229 22.69 -11.25 4.77
C GLU A 229 21.58 -12.22 5.24
N ALA A 230 20.41 -11.69 5.67
CA ALA A 230 19.24 -12.48 6.00
C ALA A 230 18.31 -12.72 4.78
N ILE A 231 18.61 -12.16 3.60
CA ILE A 231 17.75 -12.24 2.40
C ILE A 231 18.33 -13.22 1.37
N VAL A 232 17.72 -14.40 1.28
CA VAL A 232 18.05 -15.38 0.24
C VAL A 232 17.47 -14.90 -1.10
N SER A 233 18.36 -14.70 -2.09
CA SER A 233 17.99 -14.29 -3.46
C SER A 233 18.08 -15.50 -4.40
N THR A 234 16.99 -15.84 -5.10
CA THR A 234 16.88 -17.09 -5.90
C THR A 234 15.89 -16.96 -7.06
N ALA A 235 15.82 -17.98 -7.91
CA ALA A 235 14.88 -18.11 -9.01
C ALA A 235 13.41 -18.06 -8.56
N ARG A 236 12.55 -17.57 -9.45
CA ARG A 236 11.10 -17.40 -9.24
C ARG A 236 10.32 -18.69 -9.53
N ILE A 237 9.21 -18.89 -8.84
CA ILE A 237 8.45 -20.15 -8.83
C ILE A 237 7.33 -20.13 -9.87
N GLY A 238 7.29 -21.17 -10.72
CA GLY A 238 6.20 -21.40 -11.68
C GLY A 238 6.35 -20.67 -13.02
N ILE A 239 7.52 -20.08 -13.29
CA ILE A 239 7.78 -19.28 -14.50
C ILE A 239 8.69 -19.98 -15.53
N GLY A 240 8.71 -21.31 -15.55
CA GLY A 240 9.62 -22.11 -16.41
C GLY A 240 9.49 -21.84 -17.93
N TYR A 241 8.38 -21.25 -18.37
CA TYR A 241 8.17 -20.79 -19.75
C TYR A 241 8.99 -19.55 -20.13
N ALA A 242 9.59 -18.83 -19.17
CA ALA A 242 10.22 -17.53 -19.39
C ALA A 242 11.71 -17.60 -19.83
N GLY A 243 12.22 -18.79 -20.17
CA GLY A 243 13.61 -18.98 -20.61
C GLY A 243 14.63 -18.48 -19.58
N GLU A 244 15.58 -17.64 -19.99
CA GLU A 244 16.60 -17.09 -19.08
C GLU A 244 16.00 -16.22 -17.95
N TRP A 245 14.80 -15.66 -18.11
CA TRP A 245 14.10 -14.95 -17.04
C TRP A 245 13.56 -15.86 -15.94
N ALA A 246 13.54 -17.18 -16.16
CA ALA A 246 13.25 -18.18 -15.13
C ALA A 246 14.43 -18.36 -14.15
N LYS A 247 15.67 -18.18 -14.61
CA LYS A 247 16.90 -18.41 -13.82
C LYS A 247 17.33 -17.20 -12.97
N LYS A 248 16.88 -15.98 -13.33
CA LYS A 248 17.32 -14.74 -12.66
C LYS A 248 16.92 -14.73 -11.16
N PRO A 249 17.80 -14.26 -10.26
CA PRO A 249 17.54 -14.22 -8.82
C PRO A 249 16.61 -13.06 -8.44
N LEU A 250 15.32 -13.22 -8.77
CA LEU A 250 14.26 -12.21 -8.61
C LEU A 250 13.18 -12.64 -7.59
N ARG A 251 13.44 -13.70 -6.82
CA ARG A 251 12.66 -14.10 -5.63
C ARG A 251 13.50 -13.87 -4.39
N PHE A 252 12.89 -13.32 -3.35
CA PHE A 252 13.54 -12.94 -2.10
C PHE A 252 12.78 -13.52 -0.91
N TYR A 253 13.48 -14.08 0.08
CA TYR A 253 12.86 -14.51 1.33
C TYR A 253 13.81 -14.48 2.52
N ILE A 254 13.25 -14.41 3.72
CA ILE A 254 13.98 -14.39 4.99
C ILE A 254 14.60 -15.78 5.26
N HIS A 255 15.91 -15.85 5.40
CA HIS A 255 16.65 -17.09 5.67
C HIS A 255 16.12 -17.79 6.95
N GLY A 256 15.91 -19.10 6.87
CA GLY A 256 15.46 -19.92 8.00
C GLY A 256 14.00 -19.76 8.43
N ASN A 257 13.24 -18.80 7.87
CA ASN A 257 11.85 -18.58 8.25
C ASN A 257 10.95 -19.77 7.84
N ARG A 258 10.13 -20.27 8.78
CA ARG A 258 9.33 -21.49 8.62
C ARG A 258 8.07 -21.31 7.75
N CYS A 259 7.71 -20.07 7.44
CA CYS A 259 6.52 -19.76 6.64
C CYS A 259 6.82 -19.57 5.14
N VAL A 260 8.09 -19.56 4.70
CA VAL A 260 8.47 -19.48 3.28
C VAL A 260 7.81 -20.62 2.47
N SER A 261 7.27 -20.31 1.28
CA SER A 261 6.44 -21.26 0.51
C SER A 261 7.23 -22.39 -0.15
N VAL A 262 8.44 -22.10 -0.65
CA VAL A 262 9.40 -23.08 -1.19
C VAL A 262 10.82 -22.63 -0.85
N VAL A 263 11.55 -23.46 -0.11
CA VAL A 263 12.96 -23.20 0.25
C VAL A 263 13.90 -23.72 -0.86
N ASP A 264 14.78 -22.84 -1.34
CA ASP A 264 15.97 -23.20 -2.11
C ASP A 264 17.15 -23.42 -1.14
N LYS A 265 17.64 -24.66 -1.09
CA LYS A 265 18.75 -25.07 -0.22
C LYS A 265 20.12 -24.62 -0.75
N LEU A 266 20.27 -24.47 -2.07
CA LEU A 266 21.54 -24.06 -2.69
C LEU A 266 21.73 -22.56 -2.52
N ALA A 267 20.69 -21.76 -2.78
CA ALA A 267 20.73 -20.33 -2.49
C ALA A 267 20.97 -20.04 -1.00
N GLN A 268 20.37 -20.83 -0.08
CA GLN A 268 20.66 -20.72 1.36
C GLN A 268 22.11 -21.02 1.74
N GLN A 269 22.81 -21.90 1.02
CA GLN A 269 24.22 -22.17 1.27
C GLN A 269 25.12 -21.01 0.82
N ASN A 270 24.71 -20.32 -0.25
CA ASN A 270 25.42 -19.16 -0.81
C ASN A 270 25.06 -17.81 -0.14
N THR A 271 24.19 -17.82 0.88
CA THR A 271 23.79 -16.64 1.66
C THR A 271 24.40 -16.73 3.08
N ARG A 272 25.72 -16.94 3.16
CA ARG A 272 26.50 -17.19 4.38
C ARG A 272 27.92 -16.64 4.26
#